data_AF-A0A8S2WYH2-F1
#
_entry.id   AF-A0A8S2WYH2-F1
#
_cell.length_a   1.000
_cell.length_b   1.000
_cell.length_c   1.000
_cell.angle_alpha   90.00
_cell.angle_beta   90.00
_cell.angle_gamma   90.00
#
_symmetry.space_group_name_H-M   'P 1'
#
loop_
_entity.id
_entity.type
_entity.pdbx_description
1 polymer ?
#
loop_
_entity_poly.entity_id
_entity_poly.type
_entity_poly.pdbx_seq_one_letter_code
_entity_poly.pdbx_strand_id
1 'polypeptide(L)'
;NDTLQLVFSTTKGLAAAAVALYVQQGLLDYSALVTKYWPEFGQNGKENTTVADILSHRAGLPDDVSPMEQYLNWTAMIHTL
;
A
#
# COMPACT_ATOMS: atom_id res chain seq x y z
N ASN A 1 9.41 -9.06 31.31
CA ASN A 1 9.40 -7.83 30.49
C ASN A 1 9.16 -8.23 29.02
N ASP A 2 8.37 -9.28 28.81
CA ASP A 2 8.42 -10.11 27.60
C ASP A 2 7.01 -10.50 27.12
N THR A 3 5.99 -9.84 27.67
CA THR A 3 4.60 -10.06 27.26
C THR A 3 4.41 -9.45 25.89
N LEU A 4 4.00 -10.25 24.92
CA LEU A 4 3.62 -9.77 23.59
C LEU A 4 2.43 -8.81 23.69
N GLN A 5 2.54 -7.68 22.99
CA GLN A 5 1.51 -6.64 22.95
C GLN A 5 1.12 -6.37 21.51
N LEU A 6 -0.17 -6.07 21.29
CA LEU A 6 -0.65 -5.57 20.01
C LEU A 6 -0.22 -4.10 19.85
N VAL A 7 0.53 -3.81 18.78
CA VAL A 7 1.08 -2.46 18.53
C VAL A 7 0.34 -1.70 17.42
N PHE A 8 -0.76 -2.26 16.90
CA PHE A 8 -1.66 -1.62 15.93
C PHE A 8 -0.92 -0.93 14.78
N SER A 9 -1.28 0.32 14.47
CA SER A 9 -0.71 1.11 13.37
C SER A 9 0.78 1.41 13.52
N THR A 10 1.40 1.21 14.69
CA THR A 10 2.87 1.32 14.83
C THR A 10 3.60 0.34 13.89
N THR A 11 2.94 -0.75 13.48
CA THR A 11 3.44 -1.66 12.43
C THR A 11 3.74 -0.97 11.10
N LYS A 12 3.09 0.17 10.77
CA LYS A 12 3.35 0.94 9.55
C LYS A 12 4.81 1.40 9.44
N GLY A 13 5.45 1.70 10.58
CA GLY A 13 6.87 2.08 10.60
C GLY A 13 7.78 0.94 10.12
N LEU A 14 7.51 -0.29 10.56
CA LEU A 14 8.25 -1.48 10.12
C LEU A 14 7.97 -1.79 8.65
N ALA A 15 6.72 -1.68 8.21
CA ALA A 15 6.36 -1.84 6.80
C ALA A 15 7.07 -0.81 5.90
N ALA A 16 7.12 0.46 6.30
CA ALA A 16 7.85 1.50 5.58
C ALA A 16 9.36 1.22 5.52
N ALA A 17 9.95 0.70 6.60
CA ALA A 17 11.36 0.29 6.61
C ALA A 17 11.64 -0.86 5.63
N ALA A 18 10.74 -1.85 5.52
CA ALA A 18 10.85 -2.92 4.52
C ALA A 18 10.83 -2.37 3.09
N VAL A 19 9.95 -1.39 2.81
CA VAL A 19 9.91 -0.72 1.50
C VAL A 19 11.21 0.04 1.24
N ALA A 20 11.76 0.74 2.23
CA ALA A 20 13.03 1.45 2.09
C ALA A 20 14.20 0.51 1.73
N LEU A 21 14.24 -0.70 2.31
CA LEU A 21 15.23 -1.72 1.92
C LEU A 21 15.09 -2.14 0.45
N TYR A 22 13.86 -2.31 -0.03
CA TYR A 22 13.61 -2.69 -1.42
C TYR A 22 13.95 -1.55 -2.39
N VAL A 23 13.73 -0.30 -1.99
CA VAL A 23 14.19 0.88 -2.76
C VAL A 23 15.70 0.95 -2.81
N GLN A 24 16.38 0.74 -1.67
CA GLN A 24 17.84 0.69 -1.62
C GLN A 24 18.42 -0.39 -2.55
N GLN A 25 17.73 -1.52 -2.69
CA GLN A 25 18.11 -2.62 -3.58
C GLN A 25 17.73 -2.39 -5.05
N GLY A 26 17.05 -1.30 -5.38
CA GLY A 26 16.56 -1.02 -6.73
C GLY A 26 15.38 -1.89 -7.17
N LEU A 27 14.75 -2.62 -6.24
CA LEU A 27 13.58 -3.46 -6.50
C LEU A 27 12.27 -2.65 -6.48
N LEU A 28 12.25 -1.56 -5.71
CA LEU A 28 11.16 -0.57 -5.69
C LEU A 28 11.72 0.83 -5.99
N ASP A 29 10.83 1.73 -6.38
CA ASP A 29 11.14 3.14 -6.63
C ASP A 29 9.96 3.97 -6.17
N TYR A 30 10.20 4.94 -5.29
CA TYR A 30 9.17 5.82 -4.75
C TYR A 30 8.47 6.64 -5.85
N SER A 31 9.19 7.01 -6.90
CA SER A 31 8.69 7.81 -8.02
C SER A 31 8.03 6.98 -9.12
N ALA A 32 8.20 5.66 -9.09
CA ALA A 32 7.56 4.78 -10.05
C ALA A 32 6.04 4.69 -9.79
N LEU A 33 5.30 4.53 -10.88
CA LEU A 33 3.88 4.19 -10.84
C LEU A 33 3.68 2.82 -10.20
N VAL A 34 2.63 2.66 -9.39
CA VAL A 34 2.25 1.38 -8.80
C VAL A 34 2.02 0.32 -9.89
N THR A 35 1.48 0.73 -11.04
CA THR A 35 1.24 -0.12 -12.22
C THR A 35 2.50 -0.76 -12.80
N LYS A 36 3.70 -0.24 -12.49
CA LYS A 36 4.97 -0.91 -12.82
C LYS A 36 5.13 -2.25 -12.09
N TYR A 37 4.61 -2.34 -10.87
CA TYR A 37 4.75 -3.50 -9.98
C TYR A 37 3.45 -4.32 -9.91
N TRP A 38 2.31 -3.65 -10.08
CA TRP A 38 0.98 -4.22 -10.03
C TRP A 38 0.13 -3.62 -11.15
N PRO A 39 0.22 -4.14 -12.39
CA PRO A 39 -0.44 -3.56 -13.56
C PRO A 39 -1.96 -3.37 -13.40
N GLU A 40 -2.63 -4.32 -12.78
CA GLU A 40 -4.09 -4.32 -12.58
C GLU A 40 -4.57 -3.24 -11.61
N PHE A 41 -3.67 -2.66 -10.80
CA PHE A 41 -4.00 -1.57 -9.87
C PHE A 41 -4.47 -0.32 -10.60
N GLY A 42 -4.01 -0.07 -11.83
CA GLY A 42 -4.26 1.16 -12.58
C GLY A 42 -5.70 1.35 -13.07
N GLN A 43 -6.65 0.55 -12.58
CA GLN A 43 -8.05 0.65 -12.97
C GLN A 43 -8.73 1.84 -12.29
N ASN A 44 -9.78 2.33 -12.94
CA ASN A 44 -10.67 3.38 -12.42
C ASN A 44 -9.95 4.66 -11.92
N GLY A 45 -9.03 5.20 -12.73
CA GLY A 45 -8.38 6.50 -12.43
C GLY A 45 -7.14 6.40 -11.53
N LYS A 46 -6.70 5.19 -11.18
CA LYS A 46 -5.53 4.94 -10.33
C LYS A 46 -4.21 4.83 -11.09
N GLU A 47 -4.22 4.93 -12.42
CA GLU A 47 -3.06 4.67 -13.30
C GLU A 47 -1.84 5.54 -13.03
N ASN A 48 -2.03 6.73 -12.47
CA ASN A 48 -0.97 7.71 -12.19
C ASN A 48 -0.46 7.67 -10.73
N THR A 49 -0.97 6.76 -9.90
CA THR A 49 -0.57 6.63 -8.49
C THR A 49 0.89 6.19 -8.39
N THR A 50 1.71 6.92 -7.65
CA THR A 50 3.10 6.51 -7.36
C THR A 50 3.20 5.65 -6.10
N VAL A 51 4.31 4.93 -5.95
CA VAL A 51 4.63 4.23 -4.69
C VAL A 51 4.67 5.20 -3.51
N ALA A 52 5.18 6.42 -3.70
CA ALA A 52 5.17 7.46 -2.68
C ALA A 52 3.74 7.86 -2.26
N ASP A 53 2.80 7.93 -3.20
CA ASP A 53 1.40 8.29 -2.88
C ASP A 53 0.73 7.24 -1.99
N ILE A 54 1.03 5.95 -2.20
CA ILE A 54 0.57 4.86 -1.33
C ILE A 54 1.10 5.03 0.09
N LEU A 55 2.41 5.24 0.24
CA LEU A 55 3.07 5.32 1.55
C LEU A 55 2.71 6.57 2.36
N SER A 56 2.25 7.63 1.68
CA SER A 56 1.96 8.93 2.29
C SER A 56 0.47 9.25 2.37
N HIS A 57 -0.41 8.26 2.15
CA HIS A 57 -1.86 8.42 2.19
C HIS A 57 -2.40 9.45 1.17
N ARG A 58 -1.76 9.53 0.00
CA ARG A 58 -2.14 10.46 -1.09
C ARG A 58 -2.76 9.77 -2.29
N ALA A 59 -2.81 8.43 -2.29
CA ALA A 59 -3.38 7.64 -3.39
C ALA A 59 -4.92 7.76 -3.52
N GLY A 60 -5.60 8.42 -2.57
CA GLY A 60 -7.05 8.64 -2.64
C GLY A 60 -7.92 7.40 -2.44
N LEU A 61 -7.34 6.28 -2.00
CA LEU A 61 -8.09 5.05 -1.72
C LEU A 61 -9.11 5.27 -0.58
N PRO A 62 -10.31 4.69 -0.65
CA PRO A 62 -11.32 4.86 0.37
C PRO A 62 -10.91 4.20 1.69
N ASP A 63 -11.24 4.89 2.78
CA ASP A 63 -10.89 4.51 4.16
C ASP A 63 -11.99 3.70 4.86
N ASP A 64 -13.10 3.43 4.15
CA ASP A 64 -14.24 2.64 4.65
C ASP A 64 -14.67 1.59 3.62
N VAL A 65 -13.84 0.54 3.49
CA VAL A 65 -14.19 -0.64 2.70
C VAL A 65 -14.96 -1.61 3.61
N SER A 66 -16.29 -1.58 3.48
CA SER A 66 -17.19 -2.52 4.16
C SER A 66 -17.65 -3.63 3.21
N PRO A 67 -17.65 -4.90 3.64
CA PRO A 67 -17.22 -5.38 4.95
C PRO A 67 -15.68 -5.47 5.06
N MET A 68 -15.14 -5.52 6.28
CA MET A 68 -13.68 -5.44 6.55
C MET A 68 -12.84 -6.48 5.80
N GLU A 69 -13.41 -7.62 5.42
CA GLU A 69 -12.73 -8.65 4.63
C GLU A 69 -12.26 -8.14 3.27
N GLN A 70 -12.89 -7.07 2.76
CA GLN A 70 -12.52 -6.47 1.48
C GLN A 70 -11.15 -5.78 1.52
N TYR A 71 -10.64 -5.38 2.69
CA TYR A 71 -9.28 -4.83 2.80
C TYR A 71 -8.19 -5.82 2.38
N LEU A 72 -8.47 -7.12 2.47
CA LEU A 72 -7.55 -8.20 2.07
C LEU A 72 -7.88 -8.78 0.69
N ASN A 73 -8.96 -8.31 0.06
CA ASN A 73 -9.41 -8.82 -1.23
C ASN A 73 -8.69 -8.09 -2.37
N TRP A 74 -7.78 -8.81 -3.02
CA TRP A 74 -7.00 -8.30 -4.16
C TRP A 74 -7.87 -7.78 -5.29
N THR A 75 -8.94 -8.50 -5.62
CA THR A 75 -9.90 -8.13 -6.67
C THR A 75 -10.74 -6.92 -6.27
N ALA A 76 -11.08 -6.78 -4.99
CA ALA A 76 -11.75 -5.58 -4.52
C ALA A 76 -10.83 -4.37 -4.66
N MET A 77 -9.58 -4.49 -4.21
CA MET A 77 -8.61 -3.39 -4.21
C MET A 77 -8.36 -2.79 -5.61
N ILE A 78 -8.28 -3.63 -6.66
CA ILE A 78 -8.12 -3.14 -8.03
C ILE A 78 -9.36 -2.37 -8.53
N HIS A 79 -10.56 -2.78 -8.13
CA HIS A 79 -11.82 -2.15 -8.54
C HIS A 79 -12.30 -1.04 -7.59
N THR A 80 -11.59 -0.81 -6.49
CA THR A 80 -11.95 0.17 -5.48
C THR A 80 -11.53 1.55 -5.97
N LEU A 81 -12.53 2.43 -6.11
CA LEU A 81 -12.63 3.57 -7.05
C LEU A 81 -12.77 3.26 -8.63
#